data_AF-A0AAQ3UI46-F1
#
_entry.id   AF-A0AAQ3UI46-F1
#
_cell.length_a   1.000
_cell.length_b   1.000
_cell.length_c   1.000
_cell.angle_alpha   90.00
_cell.angle_beta   90.00
_cell.angle_gamma   90.00
#
_symmetry.space_group_name_H-M   'P 1'
#
loop_
_entity.id
_entity.type
_entity.pdbx_description
1 polymer ?
#
loop_
_entity_poly.entity_id
_entity_poly.type
_entity_poly.pdbx_seq_one_letter_code
_entity_poly.pdbx_strand_id
1 'polypeptide(L)'
;MASTLIALLVIVSCAAAASANQYTVGDSSGWTIGPNYGSWTSGKTFAIGDTLLFNFATGSHDVVEVSQSDYDSCSTSNAMNTIQNGPATVTLSTGGTHYYICGFPGHCGQGMKLSVDVGSGSGSGSGSGSSASVRLAAGPAIAVAAGVFLKLALF
;
A
#
# COMPACT_ATOMS: atom_id res chain seq x y z
N MET A 1 -15.84 -43.50 26.64
CA MET A 1 -16.22 -42.48 25.64
C MET A 1 -15.52 -41.17 25.98
N ALA A 2 -14.22 -41.06 25.75
CA ALA A 2 -13.45 -39.84 26.04
C ALA A 2 -12.43 -39.51 24.93
N SER A 3 -12.38 -40.33 23.88
CA SER A 3 -11.36 -40.27 22.84
C SER A 3 -11.73 -39.35 21.67
N THR A 4 -12.96 -38.83 21.62
CA THR A 4 -13.44 -37.98 20.51
C THR A 4 -13.39 -36.48 20.80
N LEU A 5 -13.13 -36.07 22.05
CA LEU A 5 -13.14 -34.66 22.44
C LEU A 5 -11.78 -33.96 22.27
N ILE A 6 -10.69 -34.71 22.16
CA ILE A 6 -9.32 -34.14 22.04
C ILE A 6 -8.99 -33.78 20.57
N ALA A 7 -9.72 -34.33 19.60
CA ALA A 7 -9.48 -34.09 18.18
C ALA A 7 -10.04 -32.74 17.67
N LEU A 8 -10.75 -31.97 18.49
CA LEU A 8 -11.48 -30.78 18.05
C LEU A 8 -10.79 -29.42 18.34
N LEU A 9 -9.53 -29.42 18.78
CA LEU A 9 -8.88 -28.21 19.32
C LEU A 9 -7.61 -27.74 18.60
N VAL A 10 -7.31 -28.24 17.40
CA VAL A 10 -6.12 -27.79 16.62
C VAL A 10 -6.50 -27.38 15.20
N ILE A 11 -7.52 -26.52 15.08
CA ILE A 11 -7.67 -25.66 13.90
C ILE A 11 -7.58 -24.21 14.38
N VAL A 12 -6.42 -23.85 14.96
CA VAL A 12 -6.02 -22.44 15.02
C VAL A 12 -5.61 -22.08 13.61
N SER A 13 -6.61 -21.75 12.79
CA SER A 13 -6.40 -21.12 11.50
C SER A 13 -5.66 -19.82 11.77
N CYS A 14 -4.41 -19.77 11.32
CA CYS A 14 -3.62 -18.54 11.26
C CYS A 14 -4.27 -17.64 10.21
N ALA A 15 -5.34 -16.93 10.57
CA ALA A 15 -5.78 -15.77 9.83
C ALA A 15 -4.76 -14.68 10.12
N ALA A 16 -3.71 -14.61 9.29
CA ALA A 16 -2.89 -13.42 9.24
C ALA A 16 -3.83 -12.25 8.93
N ALA A 17 -4.03 -11.34 9.88
CA ALA A 17 -4.76 -10.11 9.63
C ALA A 17 -3.98 -9.34 8.56
N ALA A 18 -4.48 -9.33 7.33
CA ALA A 18 -3.97 -8.44 6.30
C ALA A 18 -4.31 -7.01 6.72
N SER A 19 -3.34 -6.28 7.28
CA SER A 19 -3.49 -4.86 7.57
C SER A 19 -3.30 -4.07 6.28
N ALA A 20 -4.30 -3.29 5.88
CA ALA A 20 -4.18 -2.29 4.84
C ALA A 20 -3.35 -1.09 5.34
N ASN A 21 -2.36 -0.67 4.56
CA ASN A 21 -1.57 0.52 4.82
C ASN A 21 -2.26 1.77 4.29
N GLN A 22 -1.95 2.91 4.88
CA GLN A 22 -2.27 4.22 4.32
C GLN A 22 -0.98 4.95 3.93
N TYR A 23 -0.94 5.45 2.70
CA TYR A 23 0.17 6.22 2.16
C TYR A 23 -0.26 7.67 1.95
N THR A 24 0.37 8.59 2.68
CA THR A 24 0.18 10.04 2.44
C THR A 24 0.96 10.47 1.21
N VAL A 25 0.25 10.80 0.14
CA VAL A 25 0.83 11.19 -1.15
C VAL A 25 1.62 12.48 -1.00
N GLY A 26 2.90 12.44 -1.40
CA GLY A 26 3.82 13.58 -1.26
C GLY A 26 4.31 13.84 0.17
N ASP A 27 4.02 12.94 1.10
CA ASP A 27 4.39 13.02 2.52
C ASP A 27 4.01 14.38 3.14
N SER A 28 4.97 15.16 3.65
CA SER A 28 4.73 16.49 4.22
C SER A 28 4.40 17.56 3.19
N SER A 29 4.73 17.34 1.91
CA SER A 29 4.43 18.29 0.83
C SER A 29 2.96 18.22 0.41
N GLY A 30 2.32 17.07 0.62
CA GLY A 30 0.95 16.81 0.19
C GLY A 30 0.80 16.69 -1.33
N TRP A 31 -0.45 16.76 -1.78
CA TRP A 31 -0.81 16.73 -3.20
C TRP A 31 -0.76 18.15 -3.76
N THR A 32 0.38 18.49 -4.37
CA THR A 32 0.66 19.81 -4.95
C THR A 32 1.63 19.73 -6.15
N ILE A 33 1.88 20.86 -6.81
CA ILE A 33 2.91 21.00 -7.86
C ILE A 33 4.29 21.09 -7.21
N GLY A 34 5.29 20.43 -7.80
CA GLY A 34 6.69 20.53 -7.37
C GLY A 34 7.32 19.21 -6.89
N PRO A 35 6.65 18.41 -6.04
CA PRO A 35 7.16 17.09 -5.66
C PRO A 35 7.35 16.17 -6.87
N ASN A 36 8.41 15.35 -6.83
CA ASN A 36 8.57 14.26 -7.79
C ASN A 36 7.87 13.00 -7.24
N TYR A 37 6.66 12.73 -7.72
CA TYR A 37 5.88 11.59 -7.28
C TYR A 37 6.46 10.23 -7.69
N GLY A 38 7.28 10.17 -8.75
CA GLY A 38 8.01 8.95 -9.11
C GLY A 38 9.11 8.60 -8.10
N SER A 39 9.82 9.60 -7.58
CA SER A 39 10.73 9.42 -6.46
C SER A 39 9.97 9.07 -5.17
N TRP A 40 8.78 9.66 -4.97
CA TRP A 40 7.95 9.35 -3.81
C TRP A 40 7.48 7.89 -3.79
N THR A 41 7.16 7.28 -4.93
CA THR A 41 6.79 5.85 -4.98
C THR A 41 7.98 4.90 -4.81
N SER A 42 9.21 5.37 -4.97
CA SER A 42 10.41 4.54 -4.86
C SER A 42 10.52 3.86 -3.48
N GLY A 43 10.67 2.54 -3.48
CA GLY A 43 10.79 1.73 -2.26
C GLY A 43 9.48 1.49 -1.51
N LYS A 44 8.35 2.01 -1.99
CA LYS A 44 7.02 1.69 -1.46
C LYS A 44 6.46 0.46 -2.17
N THR A 45 5.72 -0.36 -1.44
CA THR A 45 5.03 -1.55 -1.98
C THR A 45 3.55 -1.40 -1.71
N PHE A 46 2.78 -1.20 -2.76
CA PHE A 46 1.34 -1.03 -2.66
C PHE A 46 0.65 -2.38 -2.85
N ALA A 47 -0.32 -2.67 -1.99
CA ALA A 47 -1.12 -3.88 -2.03
C ALA A 47 -2.60 -3.56 -2.19
N ILE A 48 -3.37 -4.54 -2.68
CA ILE A 48 -4.82 -4.46 -2.71
C ILE A 48 -5.34 -4.23 -1.29
N GLY A 49 -6.20 -3.22 -1.13
CA GLY A 49 -6.76 -2.78 0.15
C GLY A 49 -6.03 -1.59 0.77
N ASP A 50 -4.80 -1.29 0.36
CA ASP A 50 -4.09 -0.09 0.80
C ASP A 50 -4.83 1.19 0.36
N THR A 51 -4.57 2.28 1.06
CA THR A 51 -5.18 3.59 0.76
C THR A 51 -4.15 4.65 0.44
N LEU A 52 -4.48 5.53 -0.49
CA LEU A 52 -3.74 6.74 -0.81
C LEU A 52 -4.48 7.95 -0.23
N LEU A 53 -3.81 8.69 0.67
CA LEU A 53 -4.33 9.94 1.23
C LEU A 53 -3.70 11.12 0.49
N PHE A 54 -4.53 11.84 -0.26
CA PHE A 54 -4.17 13.06 -0.97
C PHE A 54 -4.57 14.28 -0.13
N ASN A 55 -3.58 14.95 0.44
CA ASN A 55 -3.80 16.16 1.23
C ASN A 55 -3.71 17.41 0.34
N PHE A 56 -4.84 18.12 0.22
CA PHE A 56 -4.95 19.42 -0.46
C PHE A 56 -6.15 20.20 0.09
N ALA A 57 -6.16 21.51 -0.11
CA ALA A 57 -7.33 22.34 0.21
C ALA A 57 -8.38 22.23 -0.91
N THR A 58 -9.64 21.99 -0.53
CA THR A 58 -10.77 22.01 -1.46
C THR A 58 -10.79 23.29 -2.29
N GLY A 59 -10.97 23.15 -3.61
CA GLY A 59 -10.95 24.26 -4.56
C GLY A 59 -9.56 24.69 -5.03
N SER A 60 -8.47 24.10 -4.50
CA SER A 60 -7.11 24.32 -4.99
C SER A 60 -6.65 23.22 -5.94
N HIS A 61 -7.04 21.98 -5.67
CA HIS A 61 -6.66 20.78 -6.41
C HIS A 61 -7.82 19.79 -6.43
N ASP A 62 -7.66 18.73 -7.22
CA ASP A 62 -8.53 17.55 -7.27
C ASP A 62 -7.66 16.29 -7.49
N VAL A 63 -8.28 15.12 -7.36
CA VAL A 63 -7.68 13.83 -7.71
C VAL A 63 -8.56 13.19 -8.78
N VAL A 64 -7.98 12.98 -9.97
CA VAL A 64 -8.66 12.35 -11.10
C VAL A 64 -7.96 11.04 -11.42
N GLU A 65 -8.68 9.92 -11.32
CA GLU A 65 -8.20 8.62 -11.78
C GLU A 65 -8.45 8.49 -13.28
N VAL A 66 -7.41 8.07 -14.01
CA VAL A 66 -7.40 8.09 -15.48
C VAL A 66 -6.71 6.86 -16.06
N SER A 67 -6.85 6.66 -17.37
CA SER A 67 -6.08 5.67 -18.11
C SER A 67 -4.59 6.08 -18.21
N GLN A 68 -3.71 5.15 -18.57
CA GLN A 68 -2.30 5.47 -18.84
C GLN A 68 -2.15 6.53 -19.96
N SER A 69 -2.92 6.42 -21.04
CA SER A 69 -2.86 7.39 -22.14
C SER A 69 -3.29 8.79 -21.69
N ASP A 70 -4.35 8.88 -20.89
CA ASP A 70 -4.82 10.15 -20.35
C ASP A 70 -3.86 10.72 -19.30
N TYR A 71 -3.19 9.86 -18.52
CA TYR A 71 -2.11 10.25 -17.62
C TYR A 71 -0.94 10.87 -18.38
N ASP A 72 -0.53 10.26 -19.49
CA ASP A 72 0.59 10.74 -20.31
C ASP A 72 0.26 12.06 -21.02
N SER A 73 -0.97 12.21 -21.52
CA SER A 73 -1.43 13.43 -22.17
C SER A 73 -2.00 14.49 -21.21
N CYS A 74 -2.08 14.21 -19.91
CA CYS A 74 -2.77 15.05 -18.92
C CYS A 74 -4.22 15.38 -19.30
N SER A 75 -4.94 14.40 -19.82
CA SER A 75 -6.34 14.50 -20.23
C SER A 75 -7.26 14.09 -19.09
N THR A 76 -8.35 14.85 -18.90
CA THR A 76 -9.44 14.51 -17.98
C THR A 76 -10.71 14.09 -18.73
N SER A 77 -10.66 13.99 -20.07
CA SER A 77 -11.84 13.77 -20.91
C SER A 77 -12.51 12.42 -20.66
N ASN A 78 -11.73 11.40 -20.28
CA ASN A 78 -12.21 10.06 -19.98
C ASN A 78 -11.93 9.69 -18.51
N ALA A 79 -12.12 10.64 -17.59
CA ALA A 79 -11.91 10.40 -16.16
C ALA A 79 -12.73 9.19 -15.68
N MET A 80 -12.06 8.26 -15.00
CA MET A 80 -12.69 7.08 -14.40
C MET A 80 -13.33 7.43 -13.06
N ASN A 81 -12.69 8.33 -12.32
CA ASN A 81 -13.19 8.88 -11.07
C ASN A 81 -12.60 10.28 -10.83
N THR A 82 -13.35 11.14 -10.15
CA THR A 82 -12.90 12.50 -9.81
C THR A 82 -13.33 12.84 -8.39
N ILE A 83 -12.36 13.27 -7.57
CA ILE A 83 -12.60 13.74 -6.20
C ILE A 83 -12.12 15.19 -6.10
N GLN A 84 -13.07 16.12 -5.95
CA GLN A 84 -12.81 17.57 -5.95
C GLN A 84 -12.53 18.15 -4.55
N ASN A 85 -12.94 17.44 -3.50
CA ASN A 85 -12.81 17.89 -2.12
C ASN A 85 -11.61 17.22 -1.45
N GLY A 86 -10.81 18.02 -0.75
CA GLY A 86 -9.66 17.55 0.01
C GLY A 86 -9.94 17.55 1.52
N PRO A 87 -9.20 16.74 2.31
CA PRO A 87 -8.32 15.67 1.84
C PRO A 87 -9.12 14.51 1.23
N ALA A 88 -8.56 13.87 0.21
CA ALA A 88 -9.19 12.76 -0.49
C ALA A 88 -8.50 11.43 -0.15
N THR A 89 -9.28 10.38 0.10
CA THR A 89 -8.76 9.03 0.33
C THR A 89 -9.23 8.11 -0.80
N VAL A 90 -8.29 7.41 -1.43
CA VAL A 90 -8.56 6.42 -2.49
C VAL A 90 -8.12 5.04 -2.00
N THR A 91 -8.99 4.04 -2.13
CA THR A 91 -8.65 2.64 -1.83
C THR A 91 -8.20 1.90 -3.08
N LEU A 92 -7.02 1.29 -3.05
CA LEU A 92 -6.47 0.48 -4.12
C LEU A 92 -7.16 -0.88 -4.14
N SER A 93 -8.27 -0.98 -4.89
CA SER A 93 -9.16 -2.15 -4.82
C SER A 93 -8.77 -3.28 -5.77
N THR A 94 -7.87 -3.01 -6.72
CA THR A 94 -7.43 -3.96 -7.76
C THR A 94 -5.91 -3.97 -7.87
N GLY A 95 -5.36 -5.07 -8.36
CA GLY A 95 -3.95 -5.12 -8.76
C GLY A 95 -3.72 -4.46 -10.12
N GLY A 96 -2.47 -4.12 -10.41
CA GLY A 96 -2.06 -3.41 -11.62
C GLY A 96 -1.69 -1.96 -11.37
N THR A 97 -1.40 -1.23 -12.44
CA THR A 97 -0.96 0.17 -12.35
C THR A 97 -2.17 1.12 -12.38
N HIS A 98 -2.27 1.96 -11.35
CA HIS A 98 -3.28 3.01 -11.22
C HIS A 98 -2.64 4.38 -11.46
N TYR A 99 -3.37 5.26 -12.15
CA TYR A 99 -2.88 6.58 -12.54
C TYR A 99 -3.79 7.68 -12.02
N TYR A 100 -3.19 8.66 -11.35
CA TYR A 100 -3.88 9.80 -10.77
C TYR A 100 -3.26 11.11 -11.26
N ILE A 101 -4.09 12.08 -11.60
CA ILE A 101 -3.65 13.42 -12.01
C ILE A 101 -4.46 14.50 -11.27
N CYS A 102 -3.93 15.72 -11.24
CA CYS A 102 -4.75 16.90 -10.96
C CYS A 102 -5.27 17.48 -12.28
N GLY A 103 -6.58 17.64 -12.38
CA GLY A 103 -7.31 18.13 -13.54
C GLY A 103 -7.35 19.66 -13.66
N PHE A 104 -6.88 20.40 -12.66
CA PHE A 104 -6.77 21.85 -12.73
C PHE A 104 -5.82 22.27 -13.88
N PRO A 105 -6.17 23.31 -14.66
CA PRO A 105 -5.40 23.70 -15.84
C PRO A 105 -3.90 23.89 -15.54
N GLY A 106 -3.07 23.13 -16.26
CA GLY A 106 -1.61 23.20 -16.16
C GLY A 106 -0.99 22.43 -14.99
N HIS A 107 -1.76 21.89 -14.03
CA HIS A 107 -1.20 21.22 -12.86
C HIS A 107 -0.54 19.88 -13.21
N CYS A 108 -1.27 19.00 -13.91
CA CYS A 108 -0.72 17.71 -14.36
C CYS A 108 0.54 17.88 -15.24
N GLY A 109 0.50 18.83 -16.18
CA GLY A 109 1.64 19.11 -17.07
C GLY A 109 2.89 19.63 -16.34
N GLN A 110 2.72 20.18 -15.14
CA GLN A 110 3.80 20.60 -14.25
C GLN A 110 4.23 19.50 -13.28
N GLY A 111 3.81 18.25 -13.51
CA GLY A 111 4.25 17.09 -12.74
C GLY A 111 3.32 16.68 -11.60
N MET A 112 2.15 17.30 -11.45
CA MET A 112 1.14 16.89 -10.45
C MET A 112 0.34 15.66 -10.93
N LYS A 113 1.07 14.55 -11.02
CA LYS A 113 0.61 13.26 -11.53
C LYS A 113 1.34 12.12 -10.81
N LEU A 114 0.62 11.07 -10.45
CA LEU A 114 1.10 9.90 -9.70
C LEU A 114 0.74 8.60 -10.43
N SER A 115 1.70 7.69 -10.54
CA SER A 115 1.49 6.31 -11.00
C SER A 115 1.83 5.37 -9.85
N VAL A 116 0.93 4.44 -9.53
CA VAL A 116 1.08 3.48 -8.43
C VAL A 116 0.94 2.07 -8.98
N ASP A 117 1.96 1.22 -8.78
CA ASP A 117 1.89 -0.19 -9.14
C ASP A 117 1.45 -1.01 -7.92
N VAL A 118 0.28 -1.66 -8.04
CA VAL A 118 -0.32 -2.44 -6.96
C VAL A 118 -0.09 -3.92 -7.23
N GLY A 119 0.61 -4.56 -6.29
CA GLY A 119 0.87 -5.99 -6.36
C GLY A 119 -0.44 -6.78 -6.45
N SER A 120 -0.54 -7.68 -7.42
CA SER A 120 -1.61 -8.67 -7.50
C SER A 120 -1.46 -9.63 -6.32
N GLY A 121 -2.25 -9.41 -5.26
CA GLY A 121 -2.20 -10.11 -3.98
C GLY A 121 -1.87 -11.60 -4.11
N SER A 122 -0.59 -11.92 -3.98
CA SER A 122 -0.04 -13.26 -3.89
C SER A 122 1.23 -13.09 -3.09
N GLY A 123 1.10 -13.24 -1.77
CA GLY A 123 2.23 -13.14 -0.86
C GLY A 123 3.33 -14.09 -1.31
N SER A 124 4.42 -13.53 -1.79
CA SER A 124 5.76 -14.13 -1.85
C SER A 124 6.72 -13.01 -2.18
N GLY A 125 7.38 -12.49 -1.14
CA GLY A 125 8.58 -11.70 -1.33
C GLY A 125 9.56 -12.50 -2.18
N SER A 126 9.71 -12.12 -3.44
CA SER A 126 10.82 -12.54 -4.28
C SER A 126 11.69 -11.31 -4.46
N GLY A 127 12.51 -11.04 -3.45
CA GLY A 127 13.70 -10.23 -3.64
C GLY A 127 14.53 -10.92 -4.72
N SER A 128 14.60 -10.30 -5.89
CA SER A 128 15.46 -10.76 -6.97
C SER A 128 16.90 -10.63 -6.50
N GLY A 129 17.52 -11.78 -6.24
CA GLY A 129 18.91 -11.88 -5.82
C GLY A 129 19.84 -11.35 -6.89
N SER A 130 20.64 -10.35 -6.54
CA SER A 130 21.93 -10.13 -7.18
C SER A 130 22.98 -10.86 -6.35
N SER A 131 23.61 -11.86 -6.97
CA SER A 131 24.68 -12.66 -6.38
C SER A 131 25.87 -11.78 -6.01
N ALA A 132 26.16 -11.64 -4.73
CA ALA A 132 27.47 -11.25 -4.23
C ALA A 132 27.90 -12.27 -3.17
N SER A 133 28.85 -13.11 -3.54
CA SER A 133 29.46 -14.11 -2.69
C SER A 133 30.24 -13.45 -1.56
N VAL A 134 29.76 -13.52 -0.32
CA VAL A 134 30.59 -13.30 0.87
C VAL A 134 30.36 -14.46 1.83
N ARG A 135 31.45 -15.18 2.15
CA ARG A 135 31.45 -16.27 3.12
C ARG A 135 31.82 -15.77 4.52
N LEU A 136 31.36 -16.53 5.52
CA LEU A 136 31.76 -16.62 6.93
C LEU A 136 31.16 -15.52 7.86
N ALA A 137 30.67 -15.80 9.07
CA ALA A 137 30.92 -16.89 10.00
C ALA A 137 29.68 -17.19 10.88
N ALA A 138 29.60 -18.42 11.40
CA ALA A 138 28.57 -18.85 12.34
C ALA A 138 28.76 -18.23 13.73
N GLY A 139 27.69 -17.66 14.28
CA GLY A 139 27.58 -17.30 15.70
C GLY A 139 26.21 -17.75 16.23
N PRO A 140 26.08 -18.16 17.50
CA PRO A 140 24.83 -18.68 18.03
C PRO A 140 23.89 -17.53 18.40
N ALA A 141 22.71 -17.45 17.77
CA ALA A 141 21.64 -16.56 18.18
C ALA A 141 20.71 -17.30 19.15
N ILE A 142 20.60 -16.74 20.35
CA ILE A 142 19.80 -17.21 21.48
C ILE A 142 18.31 -17.12 21.14
N ALA A 143 17.59 -18.23 21.26
CA ALA A 143 16.14 -18.28 21.11
C ALA A 143 15.47 -17.63 22.34
N VAL A 144 14.71 -16.55 22.12
CA VAL A 144 13.85 -15.95 23.15
C VAL A 144 12.52 -16.70 23.16
N ALA A 145 12.29 -17.46 24.22
CA ALA A 145 11.01 -18.12 24.46
C ALA A 145 9.95 -17.08 24.89
N ALA A 146 8.92 -16.88 24.07
CA ALA A 146 7.74 -16.13 24.46
C ALA A 146 6.82 -17.05 25.29
N GLY A 147 6.86 -16.90 26.61
CA GLY A 147 5.93 -17.56 27.53
C GLY A 147 4.55 -16.92 27.46
N VAL A 148 3.54 -17.70 27.07
CA VAL A 148 2.13 -17.34 27.22
C VAL A 148 1.64 -17.90 28.54
N PHE A 149 1.46 -17.03 29.54
CA PHE A 149 0.77 -17.37 30.79
C PHE A 149 -0.74 -17.32 30.56
N LEU A 150 -1.37 -18.48 30.39
CA LEU A 150 -2.83 -18.61 30.44
C LEU A 150 -3.24 -18.83 31.91
N LYS A 151 -3.66 -17.76 32.58
CA LYS A 151 -4.17 -17.80 33.95
C LYS A 151 -5.66 -18.12 33.90
N LEU A 152 -6.02 -19.38 34.08
CA LEU A 152 -7.41 -19.81 34.25
C LEU A 152 -7.79 -19.60 35.72
N ALA A 153 -8.59 -18.57 36.00
CA ALA A 153 -9.22 -18.39 37.31
C ALA A 153 -10.61 -19.04 37.27
N LEU A 154 -10.78 -20.11 38.05
CA LEU A 154 -12.07 -20.63 38.49
C LEU A 154 -12.04 -20.63 40.01
N PHE A 155 -12.72 -19.66 40.61
CA PHE A 155 -13.41 -19.73 41.90
C PHE A 155 -14.65 -18.85 41.79
#